data_AF-A0A0Q6VHV2-F1
#
_entry.id   AF-A0A0Q6VHV2-F1
#
_cell.length_a   1.000
_cell.length_b   1.000
_cell.length_c   1.000
_cell.angle_alpha   90.00
_cell.angle_beta   90.00
_cell.angle_gamma   90.00
#
_symmetry.space_group_name_H-M   'P 1'
#
loop_
_entity.id
_entity.type
_entity.pdbx_description
1 polymer ?
#
loop_
_entity_poly.entity_id
_entity_poly.type
_entity_poly.pdbx_seq_one_letter_code
_entity_poly.pdbx_strand_id
1 'polypeptide(L)'
;MTGFKNFILKGNLIEIATGLIMALAFASVVTTFTAWLTGLLPDSSSEYFSNEPNSFGAFLNAVVSFLIMAAVVYFFIVMPYTKAKERFFPSKPEGTPADIALLEEIRDLLSARGGAV
;
A
#
# COMPACT_ATOMS: atom_id res chain seq x y z
N MET A 1 26.27 20.98 -3.66
CA MET A 1 25.53 20.14 -4.63
C MET A 1 25.93 18.67 -4.63
N THR A 2 27.20 18.33 -4.33
CA THR A 2 27.71 16.94 -4.28
C THR A 2 27.06 16.08 -3.18
N GLY A 3 26.82 16.64 -1.99
CA GLY A 3 26.16 15.94 -0.87
C GLY A 3 24.70 15.56 -1.14
N PHE A 4 23.97 16.38 -1.89
CA PHE A 4 22.58 16.11 -2.26
C PHE A 4 22.47 14.97 -3.29
N LYS A 5 23.35 14.95 -4.30
CA LYS A 5 23.45 13.83 -5.24
C LYS A 5 23.83 12.53 -4.51
N ASN A 6 24.80 12.57 -3.60
CA ASN A 6 25.18 11.40 -2.78
C ASN A 6 24.10 10.96 -1.80
N PHE A 7 23.14 11.82 -1.44
CA PHE A 7 21.98 11.49 -0.62
C PHE A 7 20.92 10.77 -1.45
N ILE A 8 20.54 11.30 -2.61
CA ILE A 8 19.58 10.65 -3.53
C ILE A 8 20.12 9.29 -4.04
N LEU A 9 21.42 9.20 -4.30
CA LEU A 9 22.05 7.96 -4.77
C LEU A 9 22.12 6.84 -3.71
N LYS A 10 21.63 7.05 -2.48
CA LYS A 10 21.60 6.00 -1.43
C LYS A 10 20.62 4.85 -1.69
N GLY A 11 20.11 4.70 -2.92
CA GLY A 11 19.23 3.59 -3.36
C GLY A 11 17.83 3.63 -2.73
N ASN A 12 17.76 3.50 -1.41
CA ASN A 12 16.55 3.50 -0.60
C ASN A 12 15.70 4.78 -0.74
N LEU A 13 16.33 5.94 -0.99
CA LEU A 13 15.63 7.22 -1.08
C LEU A 13 14.79 7.38 -2.35
N ILE A 14 15.25 6.82 -3.48
CA ILE A 14 14.54 6.91 -4.76
C ILE A 14 13.28 6.05 -4.70
N GLU A 15 13.39 4.82 -4.19
CA GLU A 15 12.24 3.90 -4.06
C GLU A 15 11.18 4.47 -3.12
N ILE A 16 11.58 5.01 -1.97
CA ILE A 16 10.66 5.68 -1.03
C ILE A 16 10.01 6.89 -1.69
N ALA A 17 10.78 7.74 -2.38
CA ALA A 17 10.26 8.93 -3.02
C ALA A 17 9.25 8.59 -4.12
N THR A 18 9.57 7.61 -4.98
CA THR A 18 8.65 7.16 -6.04
C THR A 18 7.37 6.55 -5.44
N GLY A 19 7.48 5.74 -4.38
CA GLY A 19 6.32 5.20 -3.68
C GLY A 19 5.40 6.27 -3.11
N LEU A 20 5.97 7.31 -2.47
CA LEU A 20 5.21 8.43 -1.93
C LEU A 20 4.52 9.24 -3.03
N ILE A 21 5.22 9.55 -4.13
CA ILE A 21 4.65 10.30 -5.25
C ILE A 21 3.46 9.54 -5.85
N MET A 22 3.60 8.23 -6.07
CA MET A 22 2.53 7.38 -6.60
C MET A 22 1.33 7.31 -5.65
N ALA A 23 1.57 7.19 -4.35
CA ALA A 23 0.52 7.17 -3.33
C ALA A 23 -0.28 8.49 -3.32
N LEU A 24 0.40 9.64 -3.33
CA LEU A 24 -0.22 10.95 -3.31
C LEU A 24 -0.99 11.25 -4.61
N ALA A 25 -0.41 10.92 -5.77
CA ALA A 25 -1.07 11.09 -7.05
C ALA A 25 -2.33 10.23 -7.16
N PHE A 26 -2.26 8.98 -6.74
CA PHE A 26 -3.41 8.08 -6.74
C PHE A 26 -4.51 8.53 -5.78
N ALA A 27 -4.15 8.94 -4.56
CA ALA A 27 -5.12 9.48 -3.59
C ALA A 27 -5.91 10.66 -4.19
N SER A 28 -5.24 11.56 -4.93
CA SER A 28 -5.88 12.68 -5.62
C SER A 28 -6.91 12.24 -6.67
N VAL A 29 -6.57 11.24 -7.50
CA VAL A 29 -7.48 10.69 -8.51
C VAL A 29 -8.72 10.08 -7.86
N VAL A 30 -8.54 9.26 -6.81
CA VAL A 30 -9.67 8.62 -6.13
C VAL A 30 -10.53 9.65 -5.40
N THR A 31 -9.92 10.68 -4.81
CA THR A 31 -10.65 11.77 -4.14
C THR A 31 -11.50 12.54 -5.13
N THR A 32 -10.94 12.89 -6.30
CA THR A 32 -11.66 13.60 -7.37
C THR A 32 -12.82 12.77 -7.90
N PHE A 33 -12.60 11.48 -8.15
CA PHE A 33 -13.65 10.55 -8.59
C PHE A 33 -14.77 10.41 -7.55
N THR A 34 -14.41 10.31 -6.27
CA THR A 34 -15.38 10.18 -5.18
C THR A 34 -16.19 11.45 -5.02
N ALA A 35 -15.56 12.62 -5.07
CA ALA A 35 -16.25 13.91 -5.01
C ALA A 35 -17.20 14.12 -6.21
N TRP A 36 -16.80 13.69 -7.40
CA TRP A 36 -17.69 13.67 -8.56
C TRP A 36 -18.91 12.75 -8.33
N LEU A 37 -18.70 11.57 -7.76
CA LEU A 37 -19.77 10.62 -7.47
C LEU A 37 -20.72 11.11 -6.37
N THR A 38 -20.22 11.77 -5.33
CA THR A 38 -21.07 12.32 -4.26
C THR A 38 -21.76 13.60 -4.68
N GLY A 39 -21.17 14.39 -5.58
CA GLY A 39 -21.83 15.54 -6.21
C GLY A 39 -22.99 15.16 -7.17
N LEU A 40 -23.08 13.88 -7.56
CA LEU A 40 -24.22 13.34 -8.32
C LEU A 40 -25.43 13.00 -7.43
N LEU A 41 -25.26 12.97 -6.10
CA LEU A 41 -26.36 12.71 -5.18
C LEU A 41 -27.27 13.95 -5.09
N PRO A 42 -28.60 13.77 -5.11
CA PRO A 42 -29.53 14.89 -5.02
C PRO A 42 -29.36 15.61 -3.67
N ASP A 43 -29.16 16.92 -3.73
CA ASP A 43 -29.16 17.82 -2.57
C ASP A 43 -30.48 17.64 -1.81
N SER A 44 -30.41 16.94 -0.68
CA SER A 44 -31.59 16.67 0.16
C SER A 44 -31.54 17.63 1.34
N SER A 45 -32.60 18.43 1.51
CA SER A 45 -32.75 19.39 2.63
C SER A 45 -32.96 18.74 4.00
N SER A 46 -32.58 17.46 4.16
CA SER A 46 -32.67 16.74 5.42
C SER A 46 -31.41 16.96 6.25
N GLU A 47 -31.56 17.01 7.57
CA GLU A 47 -30.46 17.17 8.53
C GLU A 47 -29.37 16.08 8.39
N TYR A 48 -29.75 14.92 7.85
CA TYR A 48 -28.87 13.76 7.62
C TYR A 48 -28.20 13.73 6.24
N PHE A 49 -28.71 14.46 5.25
CA PHE A 49 -28.19 14.47 3.86
C PHE A 49 -27.94 15.89 3.32
N SER A 50 -27.82 16.88 4.20
CA SER A 50 -27.45 18.26 3.86
C SER A 50 -25.99 18.34 3.41
N ASN A 51 -25.71 19.14 2.37
CA ASN A 51 -24.35 19.47 1.91
C ASN A 51 -23.81 20.77 2.52
N GLU A 52 -24.46 21.32 3.54
CA GLU A 52 -24.03 22.56 4.18
C GLU A 52 -22.72 22.34 4.98
N PRO A 53 -21.72 23.23 4.84
CA PRO A 53 -20.45 23.11 5.56
C PRO A 53 -20.66 23.02 7.07
N ASN A 54 -19.98 22.08 7.73
CA ASN A 54 -20.09 21.79 9.18
C ASN A 54 -21.44 21.22 9.65
N SER A 55 -22.28 20.71 8.74
CA SER A 55 -23.48 19.95 9.10
C SER A 55 -23.17 18.47 9.37
N PHE A 56 -24.07 17.77 10.08
CA PHE A 56 -24.00 16.32 10.24
C PHE A 56 -24.12 15.59 8.89
N GLY A 57 -24.91 16.13 7.96
CA GLY A 57 -25.01 15.64 6.59
C GLY A 57 -23.68 15.68 5.84
N ALA A 58 -22.89 16.75 5.98
CA ALA A 58 -21.55 16.85 5.39
C ALA A 58 -20.59 15.79 5.97
N PHE A 59 -20.67 15.50 7.26
CA PHE A 59 -19.91 14.39 7.87
C PHE A 59 -20.33 13.03 7.33
N LEU A 60 -21.63 12.76 7.24
CA LEU A 60 -22.14 11.49 6.70
C LEU A 60 -21.73 11.31 5.24
N ASN A 61 -21.79 12.38 4.44
CA ASN A 61 -21.31 12.38 3.05
C ASN A 61 -19.79 12.09 3.00
N ALA A 62 -18.99 12.66 3.90
CA ALA A 62 -17.56 12.34 4.00
C ALA A 62 -17.30 10.87 4.36
N VAL A 63 -18.11 10.26 5.24
CA VAL A 63 -18.03 8.83 5.58
C VAL A 63 -18.38 7.95 4.38
N VAL A 64 -19.47 8.27 3.67
CA VAL A 64 -19.86 7.57 2.43
C VAL A 64 -18.76 7.70 1.38
N SER A 65 -18.22 8.90 1.19
CA SER A 65 -17.07 9.17 0.31
C SER A 65 -15.87 8.30 0.70
N PHE A 66 -15.54 8.21 1.98
CA PHE A 66 -14.43 7.39 2.47
C PHE A 66 -14.63 5.89 2.16
N LEU A 67 -15.84 5.36 2.37
CA LEU A 67 -16.16 3.96 2.06
C LEU A 67 -16.05 3.66 0.55
N ILE A 68 -16.51 4.59 -0.28
CA ILE A 68 -16.40 4.47 -1.74
C ILE A 68 -14.93 4.51 -2.16
N MET A 69 -14.15 5.45 -1.64
CA MET A 69 -12.71 5.53 -1.86
C MET A 69 -12.03 4.21 -1.48
N ALA A 70 -12.29 3.68 -0.28
CA ALA A 70 -11.74 2.41 0.17
C ALA A 70 -12.12 1.24 -0.76
N ALA A 71 -13.36 1.19 -1.22
CA ALA A 71 -13.82 0.18 -2.18
C ALA A 71 -13.07 0.26 -3.51
N VAL A 72 -12.90 1.46 -4.07
CA VAL A 72 -12.15 1.67 -5.33
C VAL A 72 -10.69 1.24 -5.17
N VAL A 73 -10.02 1.65 -4.10
CA VAL A 73 -8.62 1.25 -3.84
C VAL A 73 -8.50 -0.26 -3.72
N TYR A 74 -9.39 -0.90 -2.96
CA TYR A 74 -9.36 -2.35 -2.77
C TYR A 74 -9.59 -3.12 -4.08
N PHE A 75 -10.63 -2.74 -4.84
CA PHE A 75 -11.04 -3.49 -6.03
C PHE A 75 -10.10 -3.28 -7.23
N PHE A 76 -9.60 -2.05 -7.43
CA PHE A 76 -8.77 -1.71 -8.59
C PHE A 76 -7.27 -1.81 -8.35
N ILE A 77 -6.80 -1.76 -7.10
CA ILE A 77 -5.37 -1.93 -6.79
C ILE A 77 -5.12 -3.23 -6.05
N VAL A 78 -5.70 -3.40 -4.86
CA VAL A 78 -5.30 -4.49 -3.95
C VAL A 78 -5.66 -5.86 -4.55
N MET A 79 -6.87 -6.03 -5.07
CA MET A 79 -7.31 -7.30 -5.67
C MET A 79 -6.50 -7.70 -6.92
N PRO A 80 -6.30 -6.85 -7.94
CA PRO A 80 -5.48 -7.25 -9.09
C PRO A 80 -4.01 -7.40 -8.71
N TYR A 81 -3.48 -6.58 -7.78
CA TYR A 81 -2.11 -6.71 -7.30
C TYR A 81 -1.88 -8.05 -6.58
N THR A 82 -2.79 -8.45 -5.69
CA THR A 82 -2.72 -9.74 -4.98
C THR A 82 -2.84 -10.91 -5.96
N LYS A 83 -3.81 -10.88 -6.88
CA LYS A 83 -3.95 -11.90 -7.93
C LYS A 83 -2.73 -11.98 -8.86
N ALA A 84 -2.18 -10.84 -9.26
CA ALA A 84 -0.99 -10.80 -10.11
C ALA A 84 0.24 -11.32 -9.36
N LYS A 85 0.41 -10.94 -8.09
CA LYS A 85 1.48 -11.43 -7.23
C LYS A 85 1.43 -12.96 -7.12
N GLU A 86 0.27 -13.54 -6.86
CA GLU A 86 0.10 -15.00 -6.80
C GLU A 86 0.43 -15.70 -8.13
N ARG A 87 0.12 -15.05 -9.26
CA ARG A 87 0.35 -15.62 -10.60
C ARG A 87 1.80 -15.50 -11.10
N PHE A 88 2.45 -14.37 -10.85
CA PHE A 88 3.78 -14.05 -11.39
C PHE A 88 4.92 -14.30 -10.38
N PHE A 89 4.59 -14.29 -9.09
CA PHE A 89 5.50 -14.58 -7.99
C PHE A 89 4.82 -15.55 -7.03
N PRO A 90 4.51 -16.79 -7.46
CA PRO A 90 3.97 -17.80 -6.56
C PRO A 90 4.94 -17.88 -5.38
N SER A 91 4.43 -17.61 -4.17
CA SER A 91 5.23 -17.65 -2.96
C SER A 91 5.98 -18.98 -2.97
N LYS A 92 7.30 -18.96 -3.20
CA LYS A 92 8.12 -20.10 -2.76
C LYS A 92 7.73 -20.27 -1.29
N PRO A 93 7.39 -21.49 -0.82
CA PRO A 93 7.27 -21.70 0.63
C PRO A 93 8.50 -21.03 1.23
N GLU A 94 8.34 -20.22 2.28
CA GLU A 94 9.42 -19.44 2.89
C GLU A 94 10.60 -20.38 3.16
N GLY A 95 11.42 -20.57 2.14
CA GLY A 95 12.67 -21.26 2.20
C GLY A 95 13.46 -20.30 3.02
N THR A 96 13.95 -20.80 4.15
CA THR A 96 14.84 -20.10 5.05
C THR A 96 15.69 -19.15 4.21
N PRO A 97 15.64 -17.82 4.48
CA PRO A 97 16.41 -16.82 3.73
C PRO A 97 17.80 -17.38 3.44
N ALA A 98 18.41 -17.09 2.28
CA ALA A 98 19.66 -17.73 1.87
C ALA A 98 20.71 -17.75 3.00
N ASP A 99 20.74 -16.71 3.81
CA ASP A 99 21.56 -16.61 5.03
C ASP A 99 21.20 -17.68 6.08
N ILE A 100 19.92 -17.92 6.37
CA ILE A 100 19.49 -18.98 7.29
C ILE A 100 19.76 -20.37 6.70
N ALA A 101 19.56 -20.57 5.40
CA ALA A 101 19.90 -21.83 4.74
C ALA A 101 21.42 -22.12 4.82
N LEU A 102 22.26 -21.10 4.60
CA LEU A 102 23.71 -21.20 4.80
C LEU A 102 24.07 -21.43 6.27
N LEU A 103 23.37 -20.82 7.22
CA LEU A 103 23.59 -21.05 8.65
C LEU A 103 23.19 -22.46 9.08
N GLU A 104 22.14 -23.03 8.49
CA GLU A 104 21.78 -24.44 8.68
C GLU A 104 22.86 -25.37 8.14
N GLU A 105 23.36 -25.10 6.92
CA GLU A 105 24.45 -25.86 6.33
C GLU A 105 25.75 -25.77 7.15
N ILE A 106 26.11 -24.56 7.64
CA ILE A 106 27.26 -24.35 8.53
C ILE A 106 27.07 -25.09 9.87
N ARG A 107 25.87 -25.04 10.47
CA ARG A 107 25.56 -25.77 11.71
C ARG A 107 25.76 -27.26 11.51
N ASP A 108 25.27 -27.81 10.41
CA ASP A 108 25.32 -29.24 10.13
C ASP A 108 26.77 -29.68 9.86
N LEU A 109 27.56 -28.87 9.14
CA LEU A 109 29.00 -29.09 8.95
C LEU A 109 29.80 -29.02 10.26
N LEU A 110 29.46 -28.09 11.16
CA LEU A 110 30.10 -27.99 12.48
C LEU A 110 29.70 -29.15 13.40
N SER A 111 28.44 -29.57 13.39
CA SER A 111 27.97 -30.73 14.15
C SER A 111 28.66 -32.01 13.68
N ALA A 112 28.78 -32.21 12.37
CA ALA A 112 29.50 -33.34 11.79
C ALA A 112 30.99 -33.35 12.16
N ARG A 113 31.62 -32.16 12.29
CA ARG A 113 33.02 -32.03 12.70
C ARG A 113 33.22 -32.18 14.21
N GLY A 114 32.26 -31.74 15.03
CA GLY A 114 32.29 -31.81 16.50
C GLY A 114 32.03 -33.20 17.09
N GLY A 115 31.55 -34.15 16.28
CA GLY A 115 31.40 -35.57 16.67
C GLY A 115 32.60 -36.47 16.34
N ALA A 116 33.69 -35.90 15.81
CA ALA A 116 34.90 -36.63 15.38
C ALA A 116 36.10 -36.49 16.35
N VAL A 117 35.84 -36.12 17.62
CA VAL A 117 36.85 -36.05 18.70
C VAL A 117 36.36 -36.84 19.90
#